data_AF-A0AAJ2G1U4-F1
#
_entry.id   AF-A0AAJ2G1U4-F1
#
_cell.length_a   1.000
_cell.length_b   1.000
_cell.length_c   1.000
_cell.angle_alpha   90.00
_cell.angle_beta   90.00
_cell.angle_gamma   90.00
#
_symmetry.space_group_name_H-M   'P 1'
#
loop_
_entity.id
_entity.type
_entity.pdbx_description
1 polymer ?
#
loop_
_entity_poly.entity_id
_entity_poly.type
_entity_poly.pdbx_seq_one_letter_code
_entity_poly.pdbx_strand_id
1 'polypeptide(L)'
;MKRAAAILPLLALAACAHGPAPEPEVRIQEVIVERPIACVPDNLKVAPVYPDTDEALAAAADASARYALLWAGRLLRAARADEVEPVISKCREAAQ
;
A
#
# COMPACT_ATOMS: atom_id res chain seq x y z
N MET A 1 -84.15 9.11 -29.13
CA MET A 1 -83.42 9.24 -27.84
C MET A 1 -82.55 8.00 -27.66
N LYS A 2 -81.23 8.15 -27.40
CA LYS A 2 -80.24 7.12 -26.95
C LYS A 2 -78.91 7.21 -27.74
N ARG A 3 -78.04 8.18 -27.42
CA ARG A 3 -76.58 8.12 -27.68
C ARG A 3 -75.85 9.08 -26.74
N ALA A 4 -75.55 8.64 -25.52
CA ALA A 4 -74.58 9.31 -24.65
C ALA A 4 -74.23 8.38 -23.48
N ALA A 5 -73.46 7.32 -23.73
CA ALA A 5 -72.98 6.45 -22.66
C ALA A 5 -71.69 5.74 -23.10
N ALA A 6 -70.58 6.48 -23.23
CA ALA A 6 -69.24 5.87 -23.35
C ALA A 6 -68.10 6.91 -23.26
N ILE A 7 -68.08 7.81 -22.28
CA ILE A 7 -66.92 8.72 -22.11
C ILE A 7 -66.38 8.72 -20.67
N LEU A 8 -67.16 8.23 -19.69
CA LEU A 8 -66.78 8.34 -18.28
C LEU A 8 -65.66 7.40 -17.76
N PRO A 9 -65.35 6.20 -18.33
CA PRO A 9 -64.38 5.31 -17.68
C PRO A 9 -62.92 5.55 -18.09
N LEU A 10 -62.66 6.34 -19.14
CA LEU A 10 -61.30 6.56 -19.66
C LEU A 10 -60.50 7.62 -18.87
N LEU A 11 -61.16 8.50 -18.11
CA LEU A 11 -60.49 9.55 -17.32
C LEU A 11 -59.94 9.04 -15.97
N ALA A 12 -60.38 7.86 -15.51
CA ALA A 12 -59.97 7.32 -14.20
C ALA A 12 -58.59 6.62 -14.21
N LEU A 13 -58.08 6.20 -15.39
CA LEU A 13 -56.79 5.50 -15.49
C LEU A 13 -55.58 6.42 -15.70
N ALA A 14 -55.77 7.71 -15.99
CA ALA A 14 -54.68 8.65 -16.24
C ALA A 14 -54.07 9.27 -14.96
N ALA A 15 -54.68 9.06 -13.79
CA ALA A 15 -54.31 9.76 -12.57
C ALA A 15 -53.15 9.14 -11.77
N CYS A 16 -52.62 7.97 -12.15
CA CYS A 16 -51.60 7.26 -11.36
C CYS A 16 -50.17 7.35 -11.92
N ALA A 17 -49.93 8.05 -13.03
CA ALA A 17 -48.67 7.92 -13.76
C ALA A 17 -47.60 8.98 -13.44
N HIS A 18 -47.91 10.10 -12.76
CA HIS A 18 -46.94 11.18 -12.55
C HIS A 18 -47.16 11.90 -11.22
N GLY A 19 -46.59 11.36 -10.14
CA GLY A 19 -46.26 12.14 -8.95
C GLY A 19 -44.92 12.86 -9.15
N PRO A 20 -44.64 13.96 -8.44
CA PRO A 20 -43.31 14.57 -8.48
C PRO A 20 -42.25 13.52 -8.08
N ALA A 21 -41.18 13.44 -8.86
CA ALA A 21 -40.06 12.55 -8.53
C ALA A 21 -39.56 12.91 -7.11
N PRO A 22 -39.31 11.92 -6.24
CA PRO A 22 -38.78 12.20 -4.91
C PRO A 22 -37.48 12.98 -5.02
N GLU A 23 -37.32 13.97 -4.14
CA GLU A 23 -36.13 14.81 -4.10
C GLU A 23 -34.90 13.94 -3.80
N PRO A 24 -33.78 14.10 -4.53
CA PRO A 24 -32.63 13.22 -4.37
C PRO A 24 -32.00 13.38 -2.99
N GLU A 25 -31.88 12.26 -2.26
CA GLU A 25 -31.24 12.23 -0.93
C GLU A 25 -29.72 12.22 -1.08
N VAL A 26 -29.07 13.33 -0.72
CA VAL A 26 -27.60 13.41 -0.68
C VAL A 26 -27.11 12.70 0.58
N ARG A 27 -26.54 11.50 0.42
CA ARG A 27 -25.85 10.79 1.51
C ARG A 27 -24.34 11.00 1.40
N ILE A 28 -23.75 11.55 2.44
CA ILE A 28 -22.29 11.52 2.64
C ILE A 28 -21.96 10.10 3.14
N GLN A 29 -21.17 9.37 2.37
CA GLN A 29 -20.69 8.05 2.74
C GLN A 29 -19.18 8.09 2.94
N GLU A 30 -18.71 7.51 4.04
CA GLU A 30 -17.29 7.24 4.21
C GLU A 30 -16.88 6.08 3.33
N VAL A 31 -15.87 6.30 2.49
CA VAL A 31 -15.28 5.26 1.62
C VAL A 31 -13.88 4.99 2.12
N ILE A 32 -13.61 3.73 2.48
CA ILE A 32 -12.25 3.29 2.81
C ILE A 32 -11.48 3.16 1.49
N VAL A 33 -10.47 4.02 1.32
CA VAL A 33 -9.55 3.96 0.19
C VAL A 33 -8.23 3.36 0.67
N GLU A 34 -7.83 2.23 0.11
CA GLU A 34 -6.53 1.62 0.39
C GLU A 34 -5.41 2.53 -0.14
N ARG A 35 -4.46 2.86 0.74
CA ARG A 35 -3.28 3.65 0.37
C ARG A 35 -2.05 2.75 0.46
N PRO A 36 -1.23 2.65 -0.61
CA PRO A 36 0.02 1.92 -0.54
C PRO A 36 0.95 2.59 0.47
N ILE A 37 1.50 1.78 1.37
CA ILE A 37 2.51 2.19 2.35
C ILE A 37 3.86 1.59 1.98
N ALA A 38 4.95 2.28 2.33
CA ALA A 38 6.28 1.73 2.15
C ALA A 38 6.44 0.48 3.03
N CYS A 39 6.96 -0.59 2.45
CA CYS A 39 7.18 -1.81 3.22
C CYS A 39 8.40 -1.74 4.15
N VAL A 40 9.43 -1.01 3.72
CA VAL A 40 10.62 -0.80 4.53
C VAL A 40 10.30 0.29 5.56
N PRO A 41 10.49 0.01 6.86
CA PRO A 41 10.17 0.99 7.89
C PRO A 41 11.21 2.11 7.92
N ASP A 42 10.75 3.34 8.13
CA ASP A 42 11.60 4.55 8.14
C ASP A 42 12.67 4.53 9.25
N ASN A 43 12.46 3.71 10.29
CA ASN A 43 13.40 3.55 11.39
C ASN A 43 14.45 2.45 11.16
N LEU A 44 14.47 1.79 9.99
CA LEU A 44 15.53 0.85 9.65
C LEU A 44 16.84 1.62 9.56
N LYS A 45 17.82 1.22 10.37
CA LYS A 45 19.14 1.87 10.37
C LYS A 45 19.75 1.83 8.97
N VAL A 46 20.58 2.82 8.66
CA VAL A 46 21.41 2.79 7.43
C VAL A 46 22.49 1.71 7.54
N ALA A 47 23.03 1.28 6.40
CA ALA A 47 24.17 0.36 6.40
C ALA A 47 25.37 1.01 7.11
N PRO A 48 26.13 0.24 7.91
CA PRO A 48 27.34 0.75 8.53
C PRO A 48 28.43 1.02 7.48
N VAL A 49 29.39 1.86 7.84
CA VAL A 49 30.63 2.01 7.06
C VAL A 49 31.46 0.76 7.26
N TYR A 50 31.76 0.04 6.17
CA TYR A 50 32.56 -1.17 6.23
C TYR A 50 34.05 -0.81 6.19
N PRO A 51 34.88 -1.36 7.10
CA PRO A 51 36.30 -1.05 7.17
C PRO A 51 37.13 -1.74 6.07
N ASP A 52 36.58 -2.76 5.41
CA ASP A 52 37.26 -3.57 4.41
C ASP A 52 36.99 -3.11 2.99
N THR A 53 37.14 -1.81 2.73
CA THR A 53 37.08 -1.29 1.36
C THR A 53 38.26 -1.79 0.53
N ASP A 54 38.12 -1.81 -0.79
CA ASP A 54 39.19 -2.25 -1.68
C ASP A 54 40.47 -1.43 -1.47
N GLU A 55 40.34 -0.13 -1.23
CA GLU A 55 41.46 0.77 -0.91
C GLU A 55 42.11 0.42 0.42
N ALA A 56 41.31 0.15 1.47
CA ALA A 56 41.82 -0.22 2.78
C ALA A 56 42.54 -1.57 2.75
N LEU A 57 42.02 -2.53 1.98
CA LEU A 57 42.62 -3.84 1.79
C LEU A 57 43.91 -3.78 0.96
N ALA A 58 43.98 -2.89 -0.03
CA ALA A 58 45.18 -2.65 -0.82
C ALA A 58 46.27 -1.91 -0.03
N ALA A 59 45.87 -1.01 0.87
CA ALA A 59 46.76 -0.24 1.73
C ALA A 59 47.20 -0.99 3.01
N ALA A 60 46.70 -2.21 3.24
CA ALA A 60 47.04 -2.99 4.43
C ALA A 60 48.55 -3.31 4.47
N ALA A 61 49.17 -3.11 5.64
CA ALA A 61 50.61 -3.26 5.82
C ALA A 61 51.11 -4.70 5.53
N ASP A 62 50.29 -5.70 5.87
CA ASP A 62 50.57 -7.10 5.65
C ASP A 62 49.28 -7.94 5.55
N ALA A 63 49.44 -9.25 5.38
CA ALA A 63 48.33 -10.18 5.31
C ALA A 63 47.48 -10.20 6.60
N SER A 64 48.10 -10.06 7.77
CA SER A 64 47.38 -10.09 9.05
C SER A 64 46.47 -8.86 9.20
N ALA A 65 46.98 -7.68 8.85
CA ALA A 65 46.21 -6.44 8.82
C ALA A 65 45.03 -6.54 7.84
N ARG A 66 45.28 -7.11 6.64
CA ARG A 66 44.24 -7.33 5.65
C ARG A 66 43.13 -8.28 6.15
N TYR A 67 43.51 -9.36 6.82
CA TYR A 67 42.54 -10.30 7.41
C TYR A 67 41.75 -9.68 8.57
N ALA A 68 42.38 -8.82 9.38
CA ALA A 68 41.68 -8.10 10.44
C ALA A 68 40.58 -7.19 9.89
N LEU A 69 40.85 -6.48 8.79
CA LEU A 69 39.83 -5.66 8.10
C LEU A 69 38.67 -6.52 7.60
N LEU A 70 38.96 -7.60 6.87
CA LEU A 70 37.94 -8.53 6.35
C LEU A 70 37.08 -9.12 7.47
N TRP A 71 37.70 -9.48 8.60
CA TRP A 71 37.00 -9.99 9.77
C TRP A 71 36.05 -8.94 10.35
N ALA A 72 36.54 -7.71 10.55
CA ALA A 72 35.72 -6.61 11.05
C ALA A 72 34.54 -6.31 10.11
N GLY A 73 34.77 -6.28 8.79
CA GLY A 73 33.72 -6.13 7.79
C GLY A 73 32.68 -7.26 7.82
N ARG A 74 33.13 -8.51 8.00
CA ARG A 74 32.24 -9.66 8.15
C ARG A 74 31.33 -9.55 9.37
N LEU A 75 31.86 -9.12 10.52
CA LEU A 75 31.05 -8.94 11.73
C LEU A 75 29.94 -7.90 11.51
N LEU A 76 30.25 -6.79 10.86
CA LEU A 76 29.26 -5.75 10.54
C LEU A 76 28.21 -6.24 9.55
N ARG A 77 28.60 -7.03 8.53
CA ARG A 77 27.65 -7.62 7.57
C ARG A 77 26.73 -8.64 8.23
N ALA A 78 27.24 -9.46 9.14
CA ALA A 78 26.43 -10.39 9.91
C ALA A 78 25.39 -9.65 10.75
N ALA A 79 25.82 -8.66 11.54
CA ALA A 79 24.92 -7.83 12.34
C ALA A 79 23.88 -7.09 11.47
N ARG A 80 24.29 -6.59 10.30
CA ARG A 80 23.37 -5.95 9.35
C ARG A 80 22.34 -6.93 8.78
N ALA A 81 22.76 -8.16 8.47
CA ALA A 81 21.84 -9.19 7.99
C ALA A 81 20.80 -9.54 9.05
N ASP A 82 21.20 -9.67 10.32
CA ASP A 82 20.27 -9.93 11.43
C ASP A 82 19.19 -8.82 11.57
N GLU A 83 19.54 -7.57 11.24
CA GLU A 83 18.58 -6.46 11.23
C GLU A 83 17.68 -6.45 9.98
N VAL A 84 18.22 -6.77 8.79
CA VAL A 84 17.53 -6.55 7.51
C VAL A 84 16.72 -7.77 7.05
N GLU A 85 17.21 -9.00 7.27
CA GLU A 85 16.54 -10.22 6.81
C GLU A 85 15.09 -10.36 7.34
N PRO A 86 14.78 -10.03 8.61
CA PRO A 86 13.40 -10.04 9.09
C PRO A 86 12.49 -9.02 8.37
N VAL A 87 13.03 -7.85 8.01
CA VAL A 87 12.30 -6.83 7.24
C VAL A 87 12.00 -7.35 5.84
N ILE A 88 13.00 -7.94 5.18
CA ILE A 88 12.83 -8.55 3.86
C ILE A 88 11.77 -9.66 3.89
N SER A 89 11.79 -10.54 4.91
CA SER A 89 10.80 -11.62 5.06
C SER A 89 9.38 -11.06 5.12
N LYS A 90 9.14 -10.11 6.04
CA LYS A 90 7.82 -9.48 6.20
C LYS A 90 7.36 -8.77 4.93
N CYS A 91 8.28 -8.14 4.21
CA CYS A 91 7.95 -7.50 2.94
C CYS A 91 7.57 -8.48 1.84
N ARG A 92 8.20 -9.66 1.82
CA ARG A 92 7.82 -10.72 0.89
C ARG A 92 6.47 -11.34 1.24
N GLU A 93 6.20 -11.55 2.53
CA GLU A 93 4.90 -12.04 3.02
C GLU A 93 3.77 -11.07 2.69
N ALA A 94 3.97 -9.75 2.88
CA ALA A 94 2.97 -8.73 2.55
C ALA A 94 2.73 -8.55 1.04
N ALA A 95 3.64 -9.05 0.19
CA ALA A 95 3.52 -8.96 -1.27
C ALA A 95 2.86 -10.20 -1.91
N GLN A 96 2.57 -11.23 -1.12
CA GLN A 96 1.85 -12.45 -1.55
C GLN A 96 0.35 -12.31 -1.31
#